data_AF-A0A497FNI5-F1
#
_entry.id   AF-A0A497FNI5-F1
#
_cell.length_a   1.000
_cell.length_b   1.000
_cell.length_c   1.000
_cell.angle_alpha   90.00
_cell.angle_beta   90.00
_cell.angle_gamma   90.00
#
_symmetry.space_group_name_H-M   'P 1'
#
loop_
_entity.id
_entity.type
_entity.pdbx_description
1 polymer ?
#
loop_
_entity_poly.entity_id
_entity_poly.type
_entity_poly.pdbx_seq_one_letter_code
_entity_poly.pdbx_strand_id
1 'polypeptide(L)'
;MKVKVKKDVFISTISNASDRYLSYNGGVYTLILKAEKGNRIRVGRRKIVDVVPGYYIYVGSALKNLAYRLNRYIALTREDRRKHWHIDYILASQSVFLCSIVYAFTQHKVEPTVALALIGKGFKVVREGIGSSEYHWKGYSHFLKAPSQASFNKILSSLKEVFLSIGLKPYYVIFPDTMVSCL
;
A
#
# COMPACT_ATOMS: atom_id res chain seq x y z
N MET A 1 20.05 17.46 8.82
CA MET A 1 18.87 18.35 8.68
C MET A 1 17.62 17.49 8.84
N LYS A 2 16.88 17.62 9.97
CA LYS A 2 15.67 16.82 10.22
C LYS A 2 14.52 17.41 9.37
N VAL A 3 14.20 16.78 8.24
CA VAL A 3 13.01 17.14 7.47
C VAL A 3 11.78 16.77 8.30
N LYS A 4 11.20 17.77 8.98
CA LYS A 4 9.88 17.66 9.61
C LYS A 4 8.87 17.53 8.47
N VAL A 5 8.56 16.30 8.06
CA VAL A 5 7.39 16.03 7.23
C VAL A 5 6.17 16.44 8.05
N LYS A 6 5.65 17.64 7.73
CA LYS A 6 4.54 18.30 8.41
C LYS A 6 3.33 17.35 8.45
N LYS A 7 2.81 17.10 9.67
CA LYS A 7 1.46 16.54 9.90
C LYS A 7 0.40 17.23 9.03
N ASP A 8 0.65 18.49 8.68
CA ASP A 8 -0.27 19.37 7.95
C ASP A 8 -0.47 18.98 6.48
N VAL A 9 0.45 18.25 5.83
CA VAL A 9 0.31 17.92 4.39
C VAL A 9 -0.78 16.87 4.15
N PHE A 10 -0.97 15.94 5.10
CA PHE A 10 -2.07 14.97 5.03
C PHE A 10 -3.40 15.60 5.44
N ILE A 11 -3.37 16.52 6.42
CA ILE A 11 -4.57 17.23 6.88
C ILE A 11 -5.07 18.22 5.82
N SER A 12 -4.19 18.94 5.11
CA SER A 12 -4.62 19.95 4.11
C SER A 12 -5.30 19.36 2.88
N THR A 13 -4.95 18.12 2.50
CA THR A 13 -5.62 17.42 1.40
C THR A 13 -7.02 16.93 1.80
N ILE A 14 -7.23 16.65 3.09
CA ILE A 14 -8.51 16.17 3.63
C ILE A 14 -9.41 17.35 4.05
N SER A 15 -8.85 18.45 4.54
CA SER A 15 -9.60 19.60 5.07
C SER A 15 -10.19 20.53 4.00
N ASN A 16 -9.65 20.52 2.77
CA ASN A 16 -10.13 21.38 1.68
C ASN A 16 -11.31 20.79 0.88
N ALA A 17 -11.78 19.57 1.22
CA ALA A 17 -12.95 18.94 0.60
C ALA A 17 -14.15 19.01 1.56
N SER A 18 -14.68 20.21 1.75
CA SER A 18 -15.72 20.51 2.74
C SER A 18 -17.03 19.75 2.51
N ASP A 19 -17.56 19.26 3.63
CA ASP A 19 -18.92 18.84 3.97
C ASP A 19 -19.56 17.59 3.34
N ARG A 20 -19.13 17.10 2.17
CA ARG A 20 -19.68 15.82 1.62
C ARG A 20 -18.85 14.56 1.88
N TYR A 21 -17.56 14.70 2.19
CA TYR A 21 -16.64 13.56 2.44
C TYR A 21 -16.56 13.13 3.92
N LEU A 22 -17.12 13.91 4.85
CA LEU A 22 -17.19 13.59 6.28
C LEU A 22 -18.04 12.34 6.62
N SER A 23 -18.78 11.80 5.65
CA SER A 23 -19.51 10.52 5.80
C SER A 23 -18.65 9.28 5.52
N TYR A 24 -17.48 9.43 4.86
CA TYR A 24 -16.61 8.32 4.50
C TYR A 24 -15.41 8.23 5.46
N ASN A 25 -15.62 7.58 6.60
CA ASN A 25 -14.52 7.18 7.47
C ASN A 25 -13.77 5.94 6.94
N GLY A 26 -14.20 5.37 5.82
CA GLY A 26 -13.72 4.11 5.26
C GLY A 26 -13.10 4.23 3.87
N GLY A 27 -12.24 3.28 3.53
CA GLY A 27 -11.81 3.11 2.15
C GLY A 27 -10.85 1.97 1.89
N VAL A 28 -10.41 1.91 0.64
CA VAL A 28 -9.41 0.98 0.11
C VAL A 28 -8.13 1.75 -0.19
N TYR A 29 -6.99 1.11 -0.01
CA TYR A 29 -5.69 1.67 -0.30
C TYR A 29 -4.76 0.63 -0.92
N THR A 30 -3.76 1.13 -1.61
CA THR A 30 -2.58 0.40 -2.03
C THR A 30 -1.33 1.10 -1.51
N LEU A 31 -0.38 0.32 -1.01
CA LEU A 31 0.96 0.80 -0.70
C LEU A 31 1.89 0.43 -1.86
N ILE A 32 2.62 1.40 -2.40
CA ILE A 32 3.72 1.17 -3.33
C ILE A 32 5.00 1.08 -2.52
N LEU A 33 5.62 -0.08 -2.53
CA LEU A 33 6.89 -0.34 -1.86
C LEU A 33 8.02 -0.58 -2.86
N LYS A 34 9.24 -0.20 -2.51
CA LYS A 34 10.46 -0.55 -3.22
C LYS A 34 11.35 -1.38 -2.32
N ALA A 35 11.83 -2.50 -2.82
CA ALA A 35 12.97 -3.20 -2.24
C ALA A 35 14.20 -2.96 -3.11
N GLU A 36 15.29 -2.48 -2.52
CA GLU A 36 16.57 -2.29 -3.21
C GLU A 36 17.43 -3.55 -3.20
N LYS A 37 17.30 -4.35 -2.14
CA LYS A 37 18.12 -5.55 -1.91
C LYS A 37 17.22 -6.74 -1.57
N GLY A 38 17.72 -7.93 -1.89
CA GLY A 38 17.08 -9.18 -1.52
C GLY A 38 17.01 -9.36 0.00
N ASN A 39 15.89 -9.82 0.53
CA ASN A 39 15.71 -10.11 1.94
C ASN A 39 14.63 -11.18 2.15
N ARG A 40 14.80 -11.97 3.22
CA ARG A 40 13.82 -12.97 3.65
C ARG A 40 13.13 -12.48 4.92
N ILE A 41 11.86 -12.08 4.79
CA ILE A 41 11.11 -11.46 5.88
C ILE A 41 10.17 -12.49 6.50
N ARG A 42 10.31 -12.72 7.81
CA ARG A 42 9.33 -13.50 8.59
C ARG A 42 8.09 -12.64 8.85
N VAL A 43 6.95 -13.07 8.34
CA VAL A 43 5.65 -12.39 8.47
C VAL A 43 4.76 -13.19 9.41
N GLY A 44 4.42 -12.59 10.56
CA GLY A 44 3.66 -13.27 11.61
C GLY A 44 4.40 -14.50 12.17
N ARG A 45 3.64 -15.55 12.50
CA ARG A 45 4.18 -16.77 13.12
C ARG A 45 4.65 -17.84 12.12
N ARG A 46 4.10 -17.89 10.91
CA ARG A 46 4.23 -19.07 10.02
C ARG A 46 4.69 -18.77 8.59
N LYS A 47 4.72 -17.51 8.16
CA LYS A 47 5.01 -17.17 6.76
C LYS A 47 6.40 -16.57 6.63
N ILE A 48 7.12 -17.02 5.62
CA ILE A 48 8.36 -16.42 5.14
C ILE A 48 8.06 -15.86 3.76
N VAL A 49 8.49 -14.62 3.53
CA VAL A 49 8.33 -13.90 2.27
C VAL A 49 9.72 -13.57 1.76
N ASP A 50 10.07 -14.11 0.60
CA ASP A 50 11.29 -13.74 -0.12
C ASP A 50 11.01 -12.47 -0.94
N VAL A 51 11.66 -11.38 -0.55
CA VAL A 51 11.56 -10.09 -1.20
C VAL A 51 12.84 -9.89 -2.00
N VAL A 52 12.77 -10.00 -3.32
CA VAL A 52 13.87 -9.66 -4.24
C VAL A 52 13.78 -8.18 -4.65
N PRO A 53 14.84 -7.56 -5.19
CA PRO A 53 14.79 -6.18 -5.65
C PRO A 53 13.61 -5.89 -6.60
N GLY A 54 13.06 -4.68 -6.53
CA GLY A 54 11.96 -4.21 -7.37
C GLY A 54 10.77 -3.64 -6.59
N TYR A 55 9.69 -3.37 -7.30
CA TYR A 55 8.48 -2.77 -6.73
C TYR A 55 7.47 -3.82 -6.27
N TYR A 56 6.74 -3.47 -5.22
CA TYR A 56 5.67 -4.28 -4.64
C TYR A 56 4.45 -3.42 -4.35
N ILE A 57 3.28 -4.04 -4.46
CA ILE A 57 2.00 -3.45 -4.10
C ILE A 57 1.39 -4.26 -2.97
N TYR A 58 0.93 -3.57 -1.93
CA TYR A 58 0.04 -4.15 -0.94
C TYR A 58 -1.34 -3.53 -1.04
N VAL A 59 -2.38 -4.35 -1.24
CA VAL A 59 -3.78 -3.91 -1.25
C VAL A 59 -4.39 -4.11 0.13
N GLY A 60 -5.14 -3.13 0.62
CA GLY A 60 -5.87 -3.30 1.87
C GLY A 60 -7.00 -2.30 2.01
N SER A 61 -7.75 -2.45 3.09
CA SER A 61 -8.79 -1.49 3.46
C SER A 61 -8.81 -1.16 4.93
N ALA A 62 -9.55 -0.11 5.22
CA ALA A 62 -9.90 0.33 6.53
C ALA A 62 -11.27 0.98 6.45
N LEU A 63 -12.33 0.19 6.59
CA LEU A 63 -13.71 0.68 6.46
C LEU A 63 -14.20 1.52 7.65
N LYS A 64 -13.53 1.40 8.80
CA LYS A 64 -13.89 2.16 10.02
C LYS A 64 -13.15 3.48 10.15
N ASN A 65 -11.86 3.50 9.80
CA ASN A 65 -11.02 4.69 9.93
C ASN A 65 -9.80 4.58 8.99
N LEU A 66 -9.96 5.08 7.77
CA LEU A 66 -8.91 5.08 6.76
C LEU A 66 -7.72 5.94 7.20
N ALA A 67 -7.97 7.15 7.71
CA ALA A 67 -6.92 8.06 8.14
C ALA A 67 -6.01 7.45 9.21
N TYR A 68 -6.57 6.77 10.21
CA TYR A 68 -5.81 6.04 11.22
C TYR A 68 -4.92 4.97 10.59
N ARG A 69 -5.45 4.20 9.63
CA ARG A 69 -4.69 3.14 8.97
C ARG A 69 -3.53 3.70 8.15
N LEU A 70 -3.74 4.77 7.40
CA LEU A 70 -2.70 5.39 6.58
C LEU A 70 -1.62 6.05 7.44
N ASN A 71 -2.00 6.76 8.49
CA ASN A 71 -1.06 7.35 9.46
C ASN A 71 -0.18 6.30 10.14
N ARG A 72 -0.71 5.12 10.41
CA ARG A 72 0.07 4.00 10.95
C ARG A 72 1.21 3.59 10.03
N TYR A 73 0.98 3.48 8.72
CA TYR A 73 2.06 3.14 7.79
C TYR A 73 3.15 4.21 7.74
N ILE A 74 2.76 5.48 7.81
CA ILE A 74 3.71 6.60 7.88
C ILE A 74 4.50 6.58 9.20
N ALA A 75 3.88 6.19 10.32
CA ALA A 75 4.56 6.06 11.61
C ALA A 75 5.55 4.88 11.64
N LEU A 76 5.17 3.76 11.01
CA LEU A 76 6.01 2.55 10.91
C LEU A 76 7.31 2.80 10.11
N THR A 77 7.31 3.75 9.17
CA THR A 77 8.54 4.12 8.44
C THR A 77 9.50 4.98 9.25
N ARG A 78 9.10 5.48 10.43
CA ARG A 78 9.91 6.36 11.26
C ARG A 78 10.43 5.66 12.52
N GLU A 79 9.52 5.26 13.40
CA GLU A 79 9.89 4.91 14.80
C GLU A 79 9.03 3.80 15.41
N ASP A 80 7.76 3.65 15.01
CA ASP A 80 6.92 2.57 15.55
C ASP A 80 7.30 1.22 14.90
N ARG A 81 7.65 0.23 15.70
CA ARG A 81 7.99 -1.12 15.22
C ARG A 81 7.03 -2.20 15.72
N ARG A 82 5.91 -1.83 16.36
CA ARG A 82 4.88 -2.79 16.77
C ARG A 82 4.17 -3.31 15.51
N LYS A 83 4.12 -4.63 15.35
CA LYS A 83 3.57 -5.29 14.15
C LYS A 83 2.20 -5.87 14.49
N HIS A 84 1.18 -5.48 13.74
CA HIS A 84 -0.21 -5.93 13.95
C HIS A 84 -0.76 -6.64 12.71
N TRP A 85 -0.45 -6.14 11.51
CA TRP A 85 -0.86 -6.74 10.24
C TRP A 85 0.34 -7.30 9.49
N HIS A 86 0.08 -8.20 8.53
CA HIS A 86 1.14 -8.82 7.73
C HIS A 86 2.07 -7.80 7.05
N ILE A 87 1.51 -6.70 6.54
CA ILE A 87 2.28 -5.64 5.87
C ILE A 87 3.20 -4.88 6.84
N ASP A 88 2.89 -4.82 8.13
CA ASP A 88 3.73 -4.14 9.12
C ASP A 88 5.08 -4.85 9.27
N TYR A 89 5.12 -6.19 9.13
CA TYR A 89 6.36 -6.95 9.14
C TYR A 89 7.25 -6.61 7.95
N ILE A 90 6.63 -6.38 6.79
CA ILE A 90 7.33 -6.04 5.55
C ILE A 90 7.85 -4.61 5.61
N LEU A 91 7.02 -3.66 6.06
CA LEU A 91 7.39 -2.25 6.24
C LEU A 91 8.47 -2.03 7.31
N ALA A 92 8.52 -2.90 8.34
CA ALA A 92 9.56 -2.82 9.37
C ALA A 92 10.94 -3.32 8.89
N SER A 93 11.05 -3.84 7.67
CA SER A 93 12.33 -4.24 7.07
C SER A 93 13.11 -3.03 6.58
N GLN A 94 14.39 -2.94 6.95
CA GLN A 94 15.28 -1.86 6.49
C GLN A 94 15.53 -1.88 4.97
N SER A 95 15.25 -3.00 4.30
CA SER A 95 15.45 -3.15 2.86
C SER A 95 14.22 -2.78 2.03
N VAL A 96 13.15 -2.31 2.68
CA VAL A 96 11.86 -2.00 2.04
C VAL A 96 11.45 -0.57 2.37
N PHE A 97 11.17 0.20 1.33
CA PHE A 97 10.80 1.62 1.43
C PHE A 97 9.37 1.81 0.95
N LEU A 98 8.60 2.64 1.64
CA LEU A 98 7.27 3.07 1.22
C LEU A 98 7.40 4.28 0.30
N CYS A 99 7.31 4.09 -1.03
CA CYS A 99 7.42 5.21 -1.98
C CYS A 99 6.09 6.00 -2.10
N SER A 100 4.92 5.35 -1.96
CA SER A 100 3.62 6.03 -2.08
C SER A 100 2.45 5.24 -1.48
N ILE A 101 1.37 5.96 -1.15
CA ILE A 101 0.04 5.43 -0.86
C ILE A 101 -0.93 5.94 -1.93
N VAL A 102 -1.69 5.05 -2.54
CA VAL A 102 -2.86 5.40 -3.38
C VAL A 102 -4.11 4.91 -2.66
N TYR A 103 -5.12 5.74 -2.50
CA TYR A 103 -6.34 5.37 -1.76
C TYR A 103 -7.59 5.95 -2.38
N ALA A 104 -8.75 5.37 -2.06
CA ALA A 104 -10.05 5.91 -2.40
C ALA A 104 -11.06 5.63 -1.28
N PHE A 105 -11.99 6.55 -1.10
CA PHE A 105 -13.09 6.43 -0.15
C PHE A 105 -14.12 5.42 -0.66
N THR A 106 -14.55 4.51 0.23
CA THR A 106 -15.61 3.53 -0.04
C THR A 106 -16.04 2.88 1.28
N GLN A 107 -17.30 2.46 1.37
CA GLN A 107 -17.81 1.67 2.48
C GLN A 107 -17.79 0.17 2.21
N HIS A 108 -17.43 -0.24 0.99
CA HIS A 108 -17.44 -1.64 0.56
C HIS A 108 -16.04 -2.25 0.63
N LYS A 109 -16.00 -3.56 0.91
CA LYS A 109 -14.78 -4.36 0.77
C LYS A 109 -14.52 -4.63 -0.70
N VAL A 110 -13.56 -3.92 -1.28
CA VAL A 110 -13.21 -3.99 -2.71
C VAL A 110 -11.75 -4.35 -2.94
N GLU A 111 -11.05 -4.77 -1.90
CA GLU A 111 -9.64 -5.16 -1.97
C GLU A 111 -9.43 -6.34 -2.94
N PRO A 112 -10.31 -7.36 -2.97
CA PRO A 112 -10.24 -8.42 -3.98
C PRO A 112 -10.35 -7.92 -5.40
N THR A 113 -11.28 -7.01 -5.67
CA THR A 113 -11.47 -6.44 -6.99
C THR A 113 -10.20 -5.71 -7.44
N VAL A 114 -9.61 -4.88 -6.56
CA VAL A 114 -8.36 -4.17 -6.85
C VAL A 114 -7.19 -5.13 -7.07
N ALA A 115 -7.01 -6.13 -6.20
CA ALA A 115 -5.91 -7.09 -6.28
C ALA A 115 -6.00 -7.96 -7.55
N LEU A 116 -7.19 -8.46 -7.88
CA LEU A 116 -7.42 -9.26 -9.09
C LEU A 116 -7.21 -8.43 -10.37
N ALA A 117 -7.67 -7.18 -10.40
CA ALA A 117 -7.42 -6.28 -11.52
C ALA A 117 -5.91 -6.02 -11.73
N LEU A 118 -5.14 -5.85 -10.65
CA LEU A 118 -3.68 -5.74 -10.72
C LEU A 118 -3.03 -7.04 -11.22
N ILE A 119 -3.50 -8.21 -10.77
CA ILE A 119 -3.03 -9.50 -11.26
C ILE A 119 -3.25 -9.62 -12.77
N GLY A 120 -4.43 -9.21 -13.27
CA GLY A 120 -4.74 -9.14 -14.70
C GLY A 120 -3.82 -8.20 -15.48
N LYS A 121 -3.28 -7.16 -14.84
CA LYS A 121 -2.24 -6.27 -15.39
C LYS A 121 -0.81 -6.80 -15.25
N GLY A 122 -0.63 -8.05 -14.84
CA GLY A 122 0.67 -8.72 -14.79
C GLY A 122 1.41 -8.63 -13.45
N PHE A 123 0.79 -8.05 -12.40
CA PHE A 123 1.34 -8.12 -11.05
C PHE A 123 1.27 -9.57 -10.54
N LYS A 124 2.30 -10.02 -9.82
CA LYS A 124 2.43 -11.43 -9.42
C LYS A 124 2.29 -11.60 -7.92
N VAL A 125 1.56 -12.64 -7.50
CA VAL A 125 1.45 -12.98 -6.09
C VAL A 125 2.82 -13.38 -5.54
N VAL A 126 3.26 -12.70 -4.47
CA VAL A 126 4.57 -12.97 -3.85
C VAL A 126 4.50 -14.21 -2.97
N ARG A 127 3.46 -14.26 -2.12
CA ARG A 127 3.20 -15.37 -1.21
C ARG A 127 1.71 -15.41 -0.93
N GLU A 128 1.13 -16.59 -1.06
CA GLU A 128 -0.28 -16.84 -0.78
C GLU A 128 -0.70 -16.38 0.63
N GLY A 129 -1.88 -15.76 0.71
CA GLY A 129 -2.55 -15.40 1.95
C GLY A 129 -1.91 -14.25 2.70
N ILE A 130 -0.97 -13.48 2.12
CA ILE A 130 -0.51 -12.24 2.73
C ILE A 130 -1.63 -11.19 2.58
N GLY A 131 -2.04 -10.63 3.70
CA GLY A 131 -3.13 -9.63 3.79
C GLY A 131 -4.53 -10.10 3.38
N SER A 132 -4.73 -11.40 3.10
CA SER A 132 -5.92 -11.96 2.44
C SER A 132 -6.34 -13.32 3.04
N SER A 133 -5.95 -13.58 4.29
CA SER A 133 -6.15 -14.91 4.90
C SER A 133 -7.62 -15.27 5.11
N GLU A 134 -8.51 -14.28 5.13
CA GLU A 134 -9.97 -14.41 5.24
C GLU A 134 -10.65 -14.93 3.97
N TYR A 135 -10.00 -14.86 2.80
CA TYR A 135 -10.60 -15.28 1.53
C TYR A 135 -10.40 -16.77 1.23
N HIS A 136 -9.38 -17.39 1.81
CA HIS A 136 -9.05 -18.82 1.62
C HIS A 136 -8.88 -19.26 0.15
N TRP A 137 -8.57 -18.33 -0.76
CA TRP A 137 -8.35 -18.62 -2.18
C TRP A 137 -6.90 -19.07 -2.44
N LYS A 138 -6.74 -20.24 -3.07
CA LYS A 138 -5.43 -20.78 -3.44
C LYS A 138 -4.72 -19.87 -4.43
N GLY A 139 -3.43 -19.63 -4.21
CA GLY A 139 -2.59 -18.77 -5.05
C GLY A 139 -2.91 -17.28 -4.96
N TYR A 140 -3.79 -16.84 -4.06
CA TYR A 140 -4.22 -15.44 -3.94
C TYR A 140 -3.48 -14.69 -2.83
N SER A 141 -3.25 -13.39 -3.04
CA SER A 141 -2.61 -12.53 -2.05
C SER A 141 -2.95 -11.06 -2.29
N HIS A 142 -2.96 -10.26 -1.23
CA HIS A 142 -2.96 -8.81 -1.33
C HIS A 142 -1.57 -8.23 -1.49
N PHE A 143 -0.51 -9.04 -1.33
CA PHE A 143 0.86 -8.62 -1.54
C PHE A 143 1.39 -9.13 -2.87
N LEU A 144 1.61 -8.19 -3.78
CA LEU A 144 1.93 -8.44 -5.18
C LEU A 144 3.29 -7.81 -5.54
N LYS A 145 4.05 -8.47 -6.40
CA LYS A 145 5.24 -7.93 -7.06
C LYS A 145 4.85 -7.28 -8.37
N ALA A 146 5.32 -6.07 -8.62
CA ALA A 146 5.15 -5.40 -9.90
C ALA A 146 6.04 -6.06 -10.98
N PRO A 147 5.69 -5.93 -12.27
CA PRO A 147 6.57 -6.39 -13.35
C PRO A 147 7.99 -5.80 -13.25
N SER A 148 9.01 -6.61 -13.52
CA SER A 148 10.43 -6.27 -13.21
C SER A 148 10.94 -4.97 -13.85
N GLN A 149 10.36 -4.55 -14.98
CA GLN A 149 10.74 -3.32 -15.71
C GLN A 149 9.73 -2.18 -15.53
N ALA A 150 8.73 -2.33 -14.64
CA ALA A 150 7.77 -1.28 -14.38
C ALA A 150 8.42 -0.13 -13.61
N SER A 151 8.44 1.06 -14.22
CA SER A 151 8.81 2.29 -13.53
C SER A 151 7.73 2.70 -12.52
N PHE A 152 8.11 3.52 -11.55
CA PHE A 152 7.17 4.07 -10.56
C PHE A 152 5.96 4.76 -11.22
N ASN A 153 6.19 5.54 -12.28
CA ASN A 153 5.12 6.20 -13.02
C ASN A 153 4.18 5.21 -13.72
N LYS A 154 4.70 4.13 -14.32
CA LYS A 154 3.86 3.08 -14.91
C LYS A 154 3.00 2.37 -13.86
N ILE A 155 3.53 2.18 -12.66
CA ILE A 155 2.79 1.60 -11.53
C ILE A 155 1.67 2.55 -11.08
N LEU A 156 1.96 3.85 -10.93
CA LEU A 156 0.94 4.85 -10.60
C LEU A 156 -0.17 4.90 -11.66
N SER A 157 0.17 4.89 -12.96
CA SER A 157 -0.82 4.83 -14.03
C SER A 157 -1.67 3.56 -13.96
N SER A 158 -1.05 2.40 -13.71
CA SER A 158 -1.79 1.13 -13.57
C SER A 158 -2.77 1.17 -12.39
N LEU A 159 -2.36 1.73 -11.25
CA LEU A 159 -3.23 1.92 -10.09
C LEU A 159 -4.37 2.90 -10.40
N LYS A 160 -4.06 4.04 -11.04
CA LYS A 160 -5.08 4.99 -11.48
C LYS A 160 -6.15 4.33 -12.33
N GLU A 161 -5.74 3.58 -13.35
CA GLU A 161 -6.64 2.83 -14.23
C GLU A 161 -7.50 1.82 -13.47
N VAL A 162 -6.89 1.04 -12.56
CA VAL A 162 -7.62 0.04 -11.76
C VAL A 162 -8.69 0.71 -10.90
N PHE A 163 -8.33 1.75 -10.14
CA PHE A 163 -9.30 2.46 -9.29
C PHE A 163 -10.44 3.08 -10.11
N LEU A 164 -10.11 3.74 -11.23
CA LEU A 164 -11.13 4.33 -12.11
C LEU A 164 -12.04 3.27 -12.74
N SER A 165 -11.50 2.11 -13.12
CA SER A 165 -12.28 1.02 -13.73
C SER A 165 -13.34 0.43 -12.80
N ILE A 166 -13.17 0.58 -11.48
CA ILE A 166 -14.13 0.14 -10.46
C ILE A 166 -14.97 1.30 -9.90
N GLY A 167 -14.96 2.46 -10.58
CA GLY A 167 -15.76 3.63 -10.20
C GLY A 167 -15.21 4.40 -8.99
N LEU A 168 -13.96 4.20 -8.61
CA LEU A 168 -13.34 4.89 -7.47
C LEU A 168 -12.36 5.98 -7.93
N LYS A 169 -12.49 7.18 -7.37
CA LYS A 169 -11.55 8.28 -7.58
C LYS A 169 -10.31 8.09 -6.68
N PRO A 170 -9.10 7.90 -7.24
CA PRO A 170 -7.89 7.72 -6.44
C PRO A 170 -7.30 9.05 -5.96
N TYR A 171 -6.74 9.01 -4.76
CA TYR A 171 -5.94 10.06 -4.11
C TYR A 171 -4.55 9.51 -3.82
N TYR A 172 -3.54 10.40 -3.80
CA TYR A 172 -2.14 10.00 -3.76
C TYR A 172 -1.41 10.69 -2.62
N VAL A 173 -0.57 9.93 -1.93
CA VAL A 173 0.49 10.45 -1.05
C VAL A 173 1.80 9.93 -1.59
N ILE A 174 2.70 10.82 -1.95
CA ILE A 174 4.03 10.49 -2.49
C ILE A 174 5.05 10.88 -1.43
N PHE A 175 6.03 10.01 -1.17
CA PHE A 175 7.08 10.23 -0.18
C PHE A 175 8.40 10.58 -0.89
N PRO A 176 8.77 11.88 -0.98
CA PRO A 176 9.92 12.33 -1.77
C PRO A 176 11.26 11.83 -1.23
N ASP A 177 11.39 11.75 0.10
CA ASP A 177 12.64 11.37 0.76
C ASP A 177 13.03 9.90 0.51
N THR A 178 12.07 9.06 0.09
CA THR A 178 12.31 7.69 -0.35
C THR A 178 12.55 7.57 -1.86
N MET A 179 12.32 8.64 -2.64
CA MET A 179 12.44 8.62 -4.11
C MET A 179 13.88 8.63 -4.61
N VAL A 180 14.86 9.05 -3.79
CA VAL A 180 16.30 8.94 -4.12
C VAL A 180 16.75 7.48 -4.29
N SER A 181 15.98 6.55 -3.69
CA SER A 181 16.11 5.10 -3.80
C SER A 181 15.15 4.46 -4.82
N CYS A 182 14.11 5.18 -5.24
CA CYS A 182 13.05 4.69 -6.13
C CYS A 182 13.28 5.16 -7.61
N LEU A 183 13.99 6.28 -7.85
CA LEU A 183 14.43 6.76 -9.17
C LEU A 183 15.81 6.20 -9.55
#